data_AF-G2WSA5-F1
#
_entry.id   AF-G2WSA5-F1
#
_cell.length_a   1.000
_cell.length_b   1.000
_cell.length_c   1.000
_cell.angle_alpha   90.00
_cell.angle_beta   90.00
_cell.angle_gamma   90.00
#
_symmetry.space_group_name_H-M   'P 1'
#
loop_
_entity.id
_entity.type
_entity.pdbx_description
1 polymer ?
#
loop_
_entity_poly.entity_id
_entity_poly.type
_entity_poly.pdbx_seq_one_letter_code
_entity_poly.pdbx_strand_id
1 'polypeptide(L)'
;MIVPPERQMAMFYAQGQLFLLLWQQQQQQPQAPEPGVGGLGTHLTLDLGGRIRFGPDVEWIDDPSDVAPNAARLDEAVKAIREYLPGLDVDALAPDYAGIRPKLLPTGAFHDFVVRKEDGFEGLVSLLGIESPGLTSCLAIAERVEALLYK
;
A
#
# COMPACT_ATOMS: atom_id res chain seq x y z
N MET A 1 14.83 20.89 0.36
CA MET A 1 14.81 20.01 -0.84
C MET A 1 16.15 20.09 -1.53
N ILE A 2 16.73 18.96 -1.94
CA ILE A 2 18.12 18.89 -2.45
C ILE A 2 18.20 19.29 -3.93
N VAL A 3 17.21 18.88 -4.74
CA VAL A 3 17.17 19.15 -6.19
C VAL A 3 16.41 20.45 -6.52
N PRO A 4 16.71 21.11 -7.66
CA PRO A 4 16.00 22.30 -8.12
C PRO A 4 14.48 22.07 -8.31
N PRO A 5 13.62 23.09 -8.12
CA PRO A 5 12.17 22.96 -8.21
C PRO A 5 11.65 22.31 -9.48
N GLU A 6 12.26 22.57 -10.63
CA GLU A 6 11.88 22.03 -11.94
C GLU A 6 12.09 20.51 -12.07
N ARG A 7 12.85 19.89 -11.15
CA ARG A 7 13.05 18.44 -11.09
C ARG A 7 12.26 17.76 -9.98
N GLN A 8 11.61 18.55 -9.12
CA GLN A 8 10.81 18.01 -8.03
C GLN A 8 9.50 17.44 -8.60
N MET A 9 9.10 16.28 -8.06
CA MET A 9 7.81 15.67 -8.39
C MET A 9 6.87 15.88 -7.21
N ALA A 10 5.61 16.21 -7.52
CA ALA A 10 4.57 16.27 -6.51
C ALA A 10 4.34 14.87 -5.93
N MET A 11 4.28 14.80 -4.59
CA MET A 11 3.95 13.59 -3.87
C MET A 11 2.49 13.67 -3.42
N PHE A 12 1.79 12.56 -3.58
CA PHE A 12 0.45 12.34 -3.05
C PHE A 12 0.48 11.12 -2.14
N TYR A 13 -0.51 11.01 -1.26
CA TYR A 13 -0.53 9.97 -0.24
C TYR A 13 -1.86 9.22 -0.29
N ALA A 14 -1.75 7.90 -0.35
CA ALA A 14 -2.90 7.01 -0.28
C ALA A 14 -2.72 6.08 0.92
N GLN A 15 -3.44 6.36 2.00
CA GLN A 15 -3.52 5.49 3.16
C GLN A 15 -4.26 4.20 2.80
N GLY A 16 -3.86 3.12 3.45
CA GLY A 16 -4.53 1.85 3.41
C GLY A 16 -4.60 1.25 4.79
N GLN A 17 -5.81 1.02 5.28
CA GLN A 17 -6.12 0.39 6.55
C GLN A 17 -6.30 -1.12 6.37
N LEU A 18 -5.84 -1.88 7.35
CA LEU A 18 -6.09 -3.31 7.44
C LEU A 18 -6.91 -3.64 8.69
N PHE A 19 -7.83 -4.58 8.53
CA PHE A 19 -8.66 -5.13 9.59
C PHE A 19 -8.24 -6.57 9.89
N LEU A 20 -8.02 -6.88 11.16
CA LEU A 20 -7.71 -8.22 11.66
C LEU A 20 -9.00 -8.96 12.01
N LEU A 21 -9.09 -10.24 11.64
CA LEU A 21 -10.12 -11.15 12.13
C LEU A 21 -9.63 -11.85 13.40
N LEU A 22 -10.20 -11.50 14.56
CA LEU A 22 -9.75 -11.93 15.89
C LEU A 22 -10.00 -13.41 16.18
N TRP A 23 -11.03 -14.01 15.57
CA TRP A 23 -11.43 -15.40 15.79
C TRP A 23 -11.40 -16.19 14.49
N GLN A 24 -10.68 -17.32 14.47
CA GLN A 24 -10.51 -18.14 13.29
C GLN A 24 -11.84 -18.77 12.84
N GLN A 25 -12.31 -18.39 11.65
CA GLN A 25 -12.90 -19.39 10.76
C GLN A 25 -11.78 -20.13 10.04
N GLN A 26 -11.90 -21.45 9.90
CA GLN A 26 -10.99 -22.24 9.07
C GLN A 26 -11.08 -21.76 7.62
N GLN A 27 -10.11 -20.98 7.16
CA GLN A 27 -9.92 -20.61 5.76
C GLN A 27 -8.46 -20.85 5.40
N GLN A 28 -8.21 -21.63 4.35
CA GLN A 28 -6.88 -22.17 4.06
C GLN A 28 -6.12 -21.43 2.95
N GLN A 29 -6.75 -20.51 2.20
CA GLN A 29 -6.09 -19.86 1.06
C GLN A 29 -6.42 -18.36 0.95
N PRO A 30 -5.43 -17.51 0.63
CA PRO A 30 -5.65 -16.11 0.28
C PRO A 30 -6.68 -15.96 -0.84
N GLN A 31 -7.58 -15.00 -0.70
CA GLN A 31 -8.56 -14.64 -1.72
C GLN A 31 -8.35 -13.18 -2.13
N ALA A 32 -8.35 -12.93 -3.43
CA ALA A 32 -8.30 -11.60 -4.01
C ALA A 32 -9.65 -11.27 -4.67
N PRO A 33 -10.17 -10.04 -4.52
CA PRO A 33 -11.32 -9.59 -5.30
C PRO A 33 -10.97 -9.47 -6.79
N GLU A 34 -12.00 -9.33 -7.64
CA GLU A 34 -11.83 -9.23 -9.08
C GLU A 34 -10.90 -8.06 -9.49
N PRO A 35 -10.04 -8.26 -10.51
CA PRO A 35 -9.23 -7.18 -11.05
C PRO A 35 -10.08 -6.00 -11.51
N GLY A 36 -9.72 -4.77 -11.09
CA GLY A 36 -10.43 -3.55 -11.48
C GLY A 36 -11.28 -2.92 -10.37
N VAL A 37 -11.52 -3.63 -9.26
CA VAL A 37 -12.14 -3.08 -8.04
C VAL A 37 -11.10 -2.31 -7.20
N GLY A 38 -10.36 -1.42 -7.86
CA GLY A 38 -9.24 -0.69 -7.27
C GLY A 38 -9.65 0.04 -5.99
N GLY A 39 -9.11 -0.39 -4.85
CA GLY A 39 -9.10 0.40 -3.62
C GLY A 39 -10.19 0.15 -2.59
N LEU A 40 -11.05 -0.86 -2.76
CA LEU A 40 -12.01 -1.24 -1.70
C LEU A 40 -11.36 -2.02 -0.54
N GLY A 41 -10.13 -2.53 -0.72
CA GLY A 41 -9.34 -3.04 0.40
C GLY A 41 -9.89 -4.27 1.06
N THR A 42 -10.07 -5.32 0.28
CA THR A 42 -10.59 -6.59 0.81
C THR A 42 -9.77 -7.78 0.35
N HIS A 43 -8.46 -7.62 0.09
CA HIS A 43 -7.62 -8.80 -0.04
C HIS A 43 -7.60 -9.54 1.29
N LEU A 44 -7.92 -10.83 1.25
CA LEU A 44 -7.71 -11.72 2.36
C LEU A 44 -6.24 -12.13 2.33
N THR A 45 -5.48 -11.66 3.31
CA THR A 45 -4.07 -12.03 3.51
C THR A 45 -3.90 -12.77 4.82
N LEU A 46 -2.86 -13.60 4.88
CA LEU A 46 -2.45 -14.27 6.11
C LEU A 46 -1.14 -13.65 6.57
N ASP A 47 -1.07 -13.31 7.85
CA ASP A 47 0.22 -13.02 8.47
C ASP A 47 1.04 -14.31 8.69
N LEU A 48 2.29 -14.16 9.13
CA LEU A 48 3.16 -15.32 9.41
C LEU A 48 2.67 -16.19 10.58
N GLY A 49 1.77 -15.68 11.41
CA GLY A 49 1.10 -16.42 12.48
C GLY A 49 -0.21 -17.09 12.04
N GLY A 50 -0.58 -17.00 10.76
CA GLY A 50 -1.82 -17.55 10.21
C GLY A 50 -3.07 -16.77 10.58
N ARG A 51 -2.94 -15.51 11.02
CA ARG A 51 -4.08 -14.62 11.28
C ARG A 51 -4.55 -13.98 9.99
N ILE A 52 -5.87 -13.88 9.85
CA ILE A 52 -6.51 -13.32 8.66
C ILE A 52 -6.57 -11.80 8.77
N ARG A 53 -6.15 -11.12 7.70
CA ARG A 53 -6.27 -9.68 7.53
C ARG A 53 -7.01 -9.36 6.25
N PHE A 54 -7.85 -8.33 6.32
CA PHE A 54 -8.54 -7.73 5.19
C PHE A 54 -7.97 -6.36 4.91
N GLY A 55 -7.73 -6.03 3.64
CA GLY A 55 -7.15 -4.75 3.26
C GLY A 55 -6.05 -4.88 2.21
N PRO A 56 -5.20 -3.86 2.08
CA PRO A 56 -5.47 -2.49 2.49
C PRO A 56 -6.47 -1.80 1.56
N ASP A 57 -7.34 -0.97 2.11
CA ASP A 57 -8.15 -0.02 1.32
C ASP A 57 -7.31 1.12 0.73
N VAL A 58 -7.99 2.08 0.11
CA VAL A 58 -7.38 3.28 -0.45
C VAL A 58 -8.16 4.50 -0.02
N GLU A 59 -7.54 5.33 0.80
CA GLU A 59 -8.01 6.65 1.21
C GLU A 59 -6.95 7.69 0.83
N TRP A 60 -7.33 8.71 0.06
CA TRP A 60 -6.41 9.80 -0.28
C TRP A 60 -6.34 10.80 0.86
N ILE A 61 -5.13 11.11 1.30
CA ILE A 61 -4.87 12.02 2.42
C ILE A 61 -3.86 13.08 2.02
N ASP A 62 -3.96 14.25 2.65
CA ASP A 62 -3.03 15.36 2.41
C ASP A 62 -1.81 15.31 3.36
N ASP A 63 -1.99 14.78 4.57
CA ASP A 63 -0.96 14.71 5.60
C ASP A 63 -0.60 13.26 5.94
N PRO A 64 0.62 12.80 5.63
CA PRO A 64 1.05 11.44 5.92
C PRO A 64 1.54 11.21 7.36
N SER A 65 1.38 12.19 8.26
CA SER A 65 1.87 12.10 9.64
C SER A 65 1.02 11.21 10.55
N ASP A 66 -0.28 11.08 10.26
CA ASP A 66 -1.20 10.20 10.99
C ASP A 66 -1.38 8.87 10.28
N VAL A 67 -0.82 7.81 10.88
CA VAL A 67 -0.94 6.43 10.43
C VAL A 67 -1.66 5.55 11.43
N ALA A 68 -2.38 6.15 12.38
CA ALA A 68 -3.14 5.38 13.36
C ALA A 68 -4.25 4.59 12.65
N PRO A 69 -4.36 3.26 12.90
CA PRO A 69 -5.49 2.49 12.40
C PRO A 69 -6.78 3.00 13.06
N ASN A 70 -7.85 3.10 12.29
CA ASN A 70 -9.16 3.49 12.79
C ASN A 70 -10.26 2.62 12.15
N ALA A 71 -11.50 2.81 12.57
CA ALA A 71 -12.64 2.03 12.12
C ALA A 71 -13.55 2.80 11.16
N ALA A 72 -13.13 3.96 10.64
CA ALA A 72 -14.00 4.87 9.88
C ALA A 72 -14.58 4.21 8.62
N ARG A 73 -13.86 3.24 8.04
CA ARG A 73 -14.25 2.54 6.81
C ARG A 73 -14.62 1.07 7.03
N LEU A 74 -14.85 0.65 8.28
CA LEU A 74 -15.20 -0.72 8.62
C LEU A 74 -16.48 -1.18 7.90
N ASP A 75 -17.50 -0.32 7.80
CA ASP A 75 -18.76 -0.66 7.13
C ASP A 75 -18.58 -0.93 5.63
N GLU A 76 -17.74 -0.15 4.94
CA GLU A 76 -17.40 -0.37 3.54
C GLU A 76 -16.62 -1.67 3.35
N ALA A 77 -15.64 -1.93 4.21
CA ALA A 77 -14.88 -3.17 4.22
C ALA A 77 -15.78 -4.39 4.45
N VAL A 78 -16.66 -4.34 5.46
CA VAL A 78 -17.63 -5.41 5.76
C VAL A 78 -18.52 -5.72 4.57
N LYS A 79 -19.03 -4.69 3.88
CA LYS A 79 -19.87 -4.87 2.70
C LYS A 79 -19.12 -5.63 1.61
N ALA A 80 -17.89 -5.23 1.31
CA ALA A 80 -17.09 -5.86 0.26
C ALA A 80 -16.56 -7.25 0.66
N ILE A 81 -16.20 -7.48 1.93
CA ILE A 81 -15.79 -8.81 2.42
C ILE A 81 -16.95 -9.81 2.32
N ARG A 82 -18.18 -9.38 2.64
CA ARG A 82 -19.38 -10.24 2.58
C ARG A 82 -19.71 -10.75 1.19
N GLU A 83 -19.20 -10.13 0.12
CA GLU A 83 -19.38 -10.61 -1.25
C GLU A 83 -18.74 -11.97 -1.47
N TYR A 84 -17.61 -12.26 -0.81
CA TYR A 84 -16.90 -13.54 -0.92
C TYR A 84 -16.86 -14.33 0.39
N LEU A 85 -17.17 -13.71 1.53
CA LEU A 85 -17.27 -14.34 2.85
C LEU A 85 -18.62 -13.96 3.53
N PRO A 86 -19.76 -14.51 3.06
CA PRO A 86 -21.08 -14.13 3.56
C PRO A 86 -21.32 -14.46 5.04
N GLY A 87 -20.58 -15.43 5.57
CA GLY A 87 -20.62 -15.83 6.98
C GLY A 87 -19.70 -15.01 7.90
N LEU A 88 -19.22 -13.84 7.46
CA LEU A 88 -18.38 -12.94 8.26
C LEU A 88 -19.11 -12.51 9.54
N ASP A 89 -18.49 -12.83 10.68
CA ASP A 89 -18.80 -12.21 11.96
C ASP A 89 -18.13 -10.84 12.03
N VAL A 90 -18.93 -9.78 12.03
CA VAL A 90 -18.44 -8.39 12.02
C VAL A 90 -17.84 -8.01 13.36
N ASP A 91 -18.34 -8.59 14.46
CA ASP A 91 -17.83 -8.32 15.82
C ASP A 91 -16.42 -8.92 16.02
N ALA A 92 -16.00 -9.80 15.11
CA ALA A 92 -14.65 -10.36 15.07
C ALA A 92 -13.65 -9.49 14.30
N LEU A 93 -14.08 -8.41 13.63
CA LEU A 93 -13.19 -7.49 12.93
C LEU A 93 -12.71 -6.36 13.84
N ALA A 94 -11.40 -6.11 13.82
CA ALA A 94 -10.80 -4.98 14.52
C ALA A 94 -9.77 -4.26 13.63
N PRO A 95 -9.63 -2.93 13.72
CA PRO A 95 -8.51 -2.22 13.11
C PRO A 95 -7.17 -2.80 13.59
N ASP A 96 -6.23 -3.06 12.68
CA ASP A 96 -4.92 -3.65 12.99
C ASP A 96 -3.79 -2.65 12.76
N TYR A 97 -3.52 -2.32 11.50
CA TYR A 97 -2.51 -1.32 11.13
C TYR A 97 -2.91 -0.58 9.85
N ALA A 98 -2.32 0.60 9.67
CA ALA A 98 -2.42 1.36 8.44
C ALA A 98 -1.03 1.64 7.86
N GLY A 99 -0.98 1.85 6.55
CA GLY A 99 0.24 2.26 5.84
C GLY A 99 -0.08 3.29 4.78
N ILE A 100 0.91 4.07 4.37
CA ILE A 100 0.77 5.11 3.36
C ILE A 100 1.55 4.71 2.12
N ARG A 101 0.87 4.73 0.97
CA ARG A 101 1.50 4.54 -0.33
C ARG A 101 1.99 5.90 -0.86
N PRO A 102 3.28 6.03 -1.20
CA PRO A 102 3.79 7.22 -1.87
C PRO A 102 3.35 7.22 -3.34
N LYS A 103 2.49 8.16 -3.73
CA LYS A 103 1.91 8.28 -5.08
C LYS A 103 2.53 9.44 -5.85
N LEU A 104 2.70 9.27 -7.16
CA LEU A 104 3.19 10.33 -8.07
C LEU A 104 2.07 10.99 -8.89
N LEU A 105 0.86 10.43 -8.85
CA LEU A 105 -0.33 10.97 -9.50
C LEU A 105 -1.48 11.04 -8.48
N PRO A 106 -2.35 12.06 -8.55
CA PRO A 106 -3.49 12.20 -7.64
C PRO A 106 -4.70 11.33 -8.01
N THR A 107 -4.76 10.81 -9.24
CA THR A 107 -5.98 10.19 -9.80
C THR A 107 -6.03 8.67 -9.65
N GLY A 108 -5.08 8.07 -8.93
CA GLY A 108 -4.94 6.60 -8.84
C GLY A 108 -4.57 5.92 -10.15
N ALA A 109 -4.35 6.69 -11.22
CA ALA A 109 -3.81 6.19 -12.47
C ALA A 109 -2.45 5.54 -12.24
N PHE A 110 -2.16 4.50 -13.00
CA PHE A 110 -0.88 3.82 -12.93
C PHE A 110 0.25 4.77 -13.33
N HIS A 111 1.30 4.79 -12.52
CA HIS A 111 2.57 5.44 -12.80
C HIS A 111 3.68 4.52 -12.29
N ASP A 112 4.70 4.28 -13.10
CA ASP A 112 5.82 3.44 -12.68
C ASP A 112 6.71 4.15 -11.66
N PHE A 113 7.55 3.39 -10.97
CA PHE A 113 8.53 3.93 -10.03
C PHE A 113 9.56 4.79 -10.72
N VAL A 114 10.04 5.83 -10.03
CA VAL A 114 11.17 6.63 -10.51
C VAL A 114 12.41 6.26 -9.71
N VAL A 115 13.40 5.69 -10.37
CA VAL A 115 14.74 5.44 -9.82
C VAL A 115 15.76 6.10 -10.73
N ARG A 116 16.33 7.23 -10.29
CA ARG A 116 17.23 8.04 -11.13
C ARG A 116 18.36 8.66 -10.34
N LYS A 117 19.53 8.79 -10.97
CA LYS A 117 20.63 9.62 -10.49
C LYS A 117 20.30 11.08 -10.77
N GLU A 118 20.61 11.96 -9.83
CA GLU A 118 20.32 13.40 -9.98
C GLU A 118 21.54 14.13 -10.58
N ASP A 119 21.38 14.64 -11.80
CA ASP A 119 22.48 15.31 -12.51
C ASP A 119 22.98 16.55 -11.76
N GLY A 120 24.30 16.66 -11.58
CA GLY A 120 24.92 17.74 -10.80
C GLY A 120 24.96 17.50 -9.30
N PHE A 121 24.46 16.36 -8.80
CA PHE A 121 24.51 15.95 -7.40
C PHE A 121 25.26 14.63 -7.27
N GLU A 122 26.56 14.70 -6.96
CA GLU A 122 27.40 13.52 -6.86
C GLU A 122 26.89 12.56 -5.78
N GLY A 123 26.71 11.30 -6.16
CA GLY A 123 26.24 10.23 -5.27
C GLY A 123 24.75 10.26 -4.93
N LEU A 124 23.95 11.19 -5.47
CA LEU A 124 22.53 11.28 -5.17
C LEU A 124 21.68 10.46 -6.15
N VAL A 125 20.87 9.55 -5.61
CA VAL A 125 19.85 8.77 -6.35
C VAL A 125 18.49 8.97 -5.68
N SER A 126 17.50 9.39 -6.47
CA SER A 126 16.11 9.56 -6.03
C SER A 126 15.30 8.29 -6.32
N LEU A 127 14.61 7.78 -5.30
CA LEU A 127 13.62 6.71 -5.40
C LEU A 127 12.25 7.31 -5.05
N LEU A 128 11.39 7.50 -6.05
CA LEU A 128 10.11 8.18 -5.88
C LEU A 128 8.95 7.27 -6.28
N GLY A 129 7.85 7.37 -5.56
CA GLY A 129 6.64 6.60 -5.84
C GLY A 129 6.78 5.10 -5.65
N ILE A 130 7.72 4.64 -4.81
CA ILE A 130 7.93 3.21 -4.52
C ILE A 130 6.77 2.68 -3.68
N GLU A 131 5.62 2.47 -4.31
CA GLU A 131 4.46 1.79 -3.73
C GLU A 131 4.50 0.29 -4.01
N SER A 132 3.37 -0.44 -3.99
CA SER A 132 3.36 -1.86 -4.37
C SER A 132 3.71 -2.03 -5.86
N PRO A 133 4.59 -2.98 -6.24
CA PRO A 133 5.16 -4.07 -5.45
C PRO A 133 6.60 -3.80 -4.91
N GLY A 134 6.89 -2.61 -4.40
CA GLY A 134 8.23 -2.15 -3.99
C GLY A 134 8.95 -3.00 -2.95
N LEU A 135 8.22 -3.61 -2.01
CA LEU A 135 8.81 -4.59 -1.09
C LEU A 135 9.24 -5.86 -1.83
N THR A 136 8.38 -6.39 -2.71
CA THR A 136 8.68 -7.58 -3.51
C THR A 136 9.84 -7.32 -4.48
N SER A 137 9.95 -6.10 -5.02
CA SER A 137 11.02 -5.70 -5.95
C SER A 137 12.23 -5.05 -5.29
N CYS A 138 12.34 -5.06 -3.95
CA CYS A 138 13.35 -4.27 -3.24
C CYS A 138 14.80 -4.63 -3.62
N LEU A 139 15.09 -5.91 -3.87
CA LEU A 139 16.43 -6.35 -4.29
C LEU A 139 16.76 -5.87 -5.72
N ALA A 140 15.80 -5.96 -6.64
CA ALA A 140 15.98 -5.46 -8.01
C ALA A 140 16.12 -3.93 -8.05
N ILE A 141 15.40 -3.22 -7.18
CA ILE A 141 15.56 -1.77 -7.00
C ILE A 141 16.99 -1.46 -6.50
N ALA A 142 17.50 -2.23 -5.53
CA ALA A 142 18.86 -2.05 -5.02
C ALA A 142 19.92 -2.28 -6.11
N GLU A 143 19.78 -3.31 -6.95
CA GLU A 143 20.64 -3.56 -8.11
C GLU A 143 20.61 -2.40 -9.12
N ARG A 144 19.42 -1.82 -9.35
CA ARG A 144 19.28 -0.64 -10.20
C ARG A 144 20.01 0.57 -9.63
N VAL A 145 19.94 0.78 -8.32
CA VAL A 145 20.65 1.87 -7.63
C VAL A 145 22.17 1.66 -7.70
N GLU A 146 22.65 0.44 -7.47
CA GLU A 146 24.07 0.07 -7.62
C GLU A 146 24.58 0.40 -9.02
N ALA A 147 23.83 0.00 -10.06
CA ALA A 147 24.18 0.29 -11.44
C ALA A 147 24.24 1.80 -11.76
N LEU A 148 23.41 2.64 -11.14
CA LEU A 148 23.45 4.09 -11.34
C LEU A 148 24.64 4.78 -10.64
N LEU A 149 25.12 4.19 -9.55
CA LEU A 149 26.20 4.76 -8.75
C LEU A 149 27.59 4.33 -9.22
N TYR A 150 27.75 3.07 -9.62
CA TYR A 150 29.05 2.45 -9.78
C TYR A 150 29.34 1.89 -11.19
N LYS A 151 28.36 1.89 -12.08
CA LYS A 151 28.51 1.42 -13.48
C LYS A 151 28.28 2.58 -14.45
#